data_AF-A0A428GXY6-F1
#
_entry.id   AF-A0A428GXY6-F1
#
_cell.length_a   1.000
_cell.length_b   1.000
_cell.length_c   1.000
_cell.angle_alpha   90.00
_cell.angle_beta   90.00
_cell.angle_gamma   90.00
#
_symmetry.space_group_name_H-M   'P 1'
#
loop_
_entity.id
_entity.type
_entity.pdbx_description
1 polymer ?
#
loop_
_entity_poly.entity_id
_entity_poly.type
_entity_poly.pdbx_seq_one_letter_code
_entity_poly.pdbx_strand_id
1 'polypeptide(L)' 'MIYLYENHLGGWYTLDHYEEPDYCGTCRSFDEYIGAFRSMEDVALKLLKEDASDEEIQRVTGLKVIIKFEKARKEND' A
#
# COMPACT_ATOMS: atom_id res chain seq x y z
N MET A 1 11.96 2.21 9.05
CA MET A 1 11.28 1.45 7.97
C MET A 1 9.80 1.62 8.20
N ILE A 2 9.00 1.57 7.16
CA ILE A 2 7.55 1.70 7.23
C ILE A 2 6.97 0.33 6.92
N TYR A 3 6.20 -0.24 7.82
CA TYR A 3 5.61 -1.56 7.67
C TYR A 3 4.16 -1.40 7.22
N LEU A 4 3.83 -1.96 6.06
CA LEU A 4 2.49 -1.90 5.47
C LEU A 4 1.71 -3.16 5.80
N TYR A 5 0.46 -2.97 6.16
CA TYR A 5 -0.48 -4.03 6.48
C TYR A 5 -1.80 -3.79 5.76
N GLU A 6 -2.47 -4.87 5.40
CA GLU A 6 -3.87 -4.89 4.99
C GLU A 6 -4.70 -5.47 6.14
N ASN A 7 -5.67 -4.71 6.63
CA ASN A 7 -6.58 -5.23 7.63
C ASN A 7 -7.56 -6.23 7.02
N HIS A 8 -8.11 -7.10 7.85
CA HIS A 8 -9.10 -8.11 7.45
C HIS A 8 -10.41 -7.56 6.83
N LEU A 9 -10.60 -6.23 6.79
CA LEU A 9 -11.72 -5.57 6.10
C LEU A 9 -11.32 -5.03 4.71
N GLY A 10 -10.07 -5.27 4.27
CA GLY A 10 -9.52 -4.82 2.98
C GLY A 10 -8.99 -3.39 2.99
N GLY A 11 -8.79 -2.80 4.17
CA GLY A 11 -8.23 -1.45 4.32
C GLY A 11 -6.75 -1.47 4.70
N TRP A 12 -6.00 -0.47 4.29
CA TRP A 12 -4.54 -0.44 4.47
C TRP A 12 -4.11 0.48 5.60
N TYR A 13 -3.02 0.13 6.28
CA TYR A 13 -2.40 0.99 7.29
C TYR A 13 -0.89 0.76 7.40
N THR A 14 -0.18 1.73 7.98
CA THR A 14 1.27 1.65 8.18
C THR A 14 1.66 1.77 9.65
N LEU A 15 2.75 1.09 10.02
CA LEU A 15 3.39 1.16 11.33
C LEU A 15 4.87 1.56 11.18
N ASP A 16 5.40 2.24 12.20
CA ASP A 16 6.83 2.59 12.29
C ASP A 16 7.73 1.42 12.75
N HIS A 17 7.11 0.33 13.20
CA HIS A 17 7.75 -0.90 13.65
C HIS A 17 7.01 -2.13 13.11
N TYR A 18 7.71 -3.26 13.10
CA TYR A 18 7.09 -4.54 12.75
C TYR A 18 6.25 -5.03 13.93
N GLU A 19 4.98 -5.30 13.67
CA GLU A 19 4.07 -6.02 14.55
C GLU A 19 3.69 -7.36 13.91
N GLU A 20 3.77 -8.44 14.69
CA GLU A 20 3.32 -9.75 14.24
C GLU A 20 1.78 -9.74 14.18
N PRO A 21 1.15 -10.16 13.06
CA PRO A 21 -0.29 -10.11 12.94
C PRO A 21 -1.01 -10.90 14.02
N ASP A 22 -1.88 -10.23 14.77
CA ASP A 22 -2.74 -10.89 15.75
C ASP A 22 -4.04 -11.38 15.11
N TYR A 23 -4.57 -12.48 15.63
CA TYR A 23 -5.83 -13.05 15.18
C TYR A 23 -6.99 -12.24 15.74
N CYS A 24 -7.84 -11.70 14.87
CA CYS A 24 -9.09 -11.10 15.31
C CYS A 24 -10.02 -12.20 15.85
N GLY A 25 -10.21 -12.23 17.17
CA GLY A 25 -11.04 -13.23 17.86
C GLY A 25 -12.52 -13.24 17.43
N THR A 26 -13.00 -12.15 16.85
CA THR A 26 -14.38 -12.01 16.34
C THR A 26 -14.50 -12.49 14.89
N CYS A 27 -13.57 -12.08 14.02
CA CYS A 27 -13.63 -12.33 12.57
C CYS A 27 -12.92 -13.62 12.15
N ARG A 28 -12.13 -14.24 13.05
CA ARG A 28 -11.20 -15.35 12.77
C ARG A 28 -10.28 -15.10 11.57
N SER A 29 -10.02 -13.84 11.29
CA SER A 29 -9.11 -13.37 10.25
C SER A 29 -8.00 -12.58 10.91
N PHE A 30 -6.87 -12.45 10.23
CA PHE A 30 -5.72 -11.69 10.71
C PHE A 30 -5.42 -10.58 9.71
N ASP A 31 -4.78 -9.53 10.18
CA ASP A 31 -4.30 -8.46 9.31
C ASP A 31 -3.07 -8.97 8.54
N GLU A 32 -3.02 -8.82 7.23
CA GLU A 32 -1.94 -9.35 6.42
C GLU A 32 -0.76 -8.39 6.39
N TYR A 33 0.44 -8.90 6.71
CA TYR A 33 1.67 -8.13 6.53
C TYR A 33 2.10 -8.15 5.06
N ILE A 34 2.16 -6.96 4.47
CA ILE A 34 2.38 -6.78 3.03
C ILE A 34 3.86 -6.58 2.72
N GLY A 35 4.57 -5.86 3.60
CA GLY A 35 6.01 -5.62 3.43
C GLY A 35 6.54 -4.41 4.18
N ALA A 36 7.87 -4.27 4.15
CA ALA A 36 8.59 -3.16 4.73
C ALA A 36 9.16 -2.26 3.64
N PHE A 37 8.94 -0.96 3.81
CA PHE A 37 9.26 0.08 2.84
C PHE A 37 10.23 1.09 3.46
N ARG A 38 11.03 1.73 2.61
CA ARG A 38 12.00 2.74 3.06
C ARG A 38 11.40 4.14 3.13
N SER A 39 10.39 4.40 2.28
CA SER A 39 9.73 5.70 2.18
C SER A 39 8.23 5.56 1.90
N MET A 40 7.46 6.63 2.15
CA MET A 40 6.01 6.65 1.88
C MET A 40 5.70 6.58 0.38
N GLU A 41 6.62 7.00 -0.49
CA GLU A 41 6.49 6.86 -1.94
C GLU A 41 6.47 5.39 -2.37
N ASP A 42 7.32 4.55 -1.76
CA ASP A 42 7.32 3.11 -2.05
C ASP A 42 6.02 2.45 -1.58
N VAL A 43 5.47 2.90 -0.44
CA VAL A 43 4.16 2.47 0.06
C VAL A 43 3.06 2.87 -0.92
N ALA A 44 3.05 4.13 -1.38
CA ALA A 44 2.07 4.61 -2.36
C ALA A 44 2.14 3.84 -3.68
N LEU A 45 3.35 3.52 -4.16
CA LEU A 45 3.55 2.70 -5.36
C LEU A 45 3.07 1.25 -5.16
N LYS A 46 3.25 0.68 -3.96
CA LYS A 46 2.72 -0.65 -3.66
C LYS A 46 1.20 -0.63 -3.64
N LEU A 47 0.57 0.31 -2.92
CA LEU A 47 -0.87 0.47 -2.87
C LEU A 47 -1.48 0.68 -4.27
N LEU A 48 -0.85 1.50 -5.10
CA LEU A 48 -1.27 1.71 -6.49
C LEU A 48 -1.25 0.41 -7.32
N LYS A 49 -0.30 -0.50 -7.06
CA LYS A 49 -0.23 -1.80 -7.74
C LYS A 49 -1.29 -2.78 -7.25
N GLU A 50 -1.74 -2.64 -6.00
CA GLU A 50 -2.82 -3.42 -5.40
C GLU A 50 -4.21 -2.81 -5.71
N ASP A 51 -4.30 -1.91 -6.69
CA ASP A 51 -5.54 -1.25 -7.12
C ASP A 51 -6.24 -0.42 -6.03
N ALA A 52 -5.47 0.05 -5.02
CA ALA A 52 -6.00 0.89 -3.96
C ALA A 52 -6.49 2.24 -4.51
N SER A 53 -7.59 2.74 -3.95
CA SER A 53 -8.19 4.03 -4.33
C SER A 53 -7.24 5.20 -4.05
N ASP A 54 -7.26 6.26 -4.88
CA ASP A 54 -6.47 7.49 -4.67
C ASP A 54 -6.68 8.07 -3.26
N GLU A 55 -7.91 8.02 -2.74
CA GLU A 55 -8.29 8.48 -1.41
C GLU A 55 -7.64 7.65 -0.29
N GLU A 56 -7.54 6.33 -0.47
CA GLU A 56 -6.89 5.43 0.47
C GLU A 56 -5.37 5.63 0.46
N ILE A 57 -4.78 5.77 -0.73
CA ILE A 57 -3.34 6.05 -0.85
C ILE A 57 -3.02 7.36 -0.15
N GLN A 58 -3.81 8.40 -0.37
CA GLN A 58 -3.63 9.69 0.30
C GLN A 58 -3.84 9.58 1.82
N ARG A 59 -4.82 8.80 2.28
CA ARG A 59 -5.07 8.60 3.71
C ARG A 59 -3.92 7.89 4.41
N VAL A 60 -3.33 6.87 3.77
CA VAL A 60 -2.29 6.02 4.37
C VAL A 60 -0.92 6.67 4.28
N THR A 61 -0.61 7.33 3.16
CA THR A 61 0.74 7.85 2.88
C THR A 61 0.85 9.37 3.01
N GLY A 62 -0.28 10.07 3.03
CA GLY A 62 -0.34 11.54 2.93
C GLY A 62 -0.02 12.07 1.52
N LEU A 63 0.27 11.20 0.55
CA LEU A 63 0.70 11.58 -0.79
C LEU A 63 -0.49 11.60 -1.75
N LYS A 64 -0.51 12.62 -2.61
CA LYS A 64 -1.46 12.67 -3.72
C LYS A 64 -0.84 11.99 -4.95
N VAL A 65 -1.46 10.91 -5.41
CA VAL A 65 -1.03 10.21 -6.63
C VAL A 65 -1.59 10.92 -7.86
N ILE A 66 -0.77 11.08 -8.89
CA ILE A 66 -1.17 11.63 -10.19
C ILE A 66 -0.58 10.71 -11.28
N ILE A 67 -1.41 9.90 -11.91
CA ILE A 67 -0.98 9.02 -13.00
C ILE A 67 -0.98 9.82 -14.30
N LYS A 68 0.19 9.91 -14.95
CA LYS A 68 0.34 10.49 -16.28
C LYS A 68 0.77 9.41 -17.25
N PHE A 69 0.03 9.26 -18.34
CA PHE A 69 0.39 8.34 -19.40
C PHE A 69 1.25 9.09 -20.42
N GLU A 70 2.48 8.64 -20.60
CA GLU A 70 3.31 9.07 -21.71
C GLU A 70 3.23 8.06 -22.85
N LYS A 71 3.15 8.57 -24.09
CA LYS A 71 3.20 7.73 -25.29
C LYS A 71 4.60 7.14 -25.39
N ALA A 72 4.73 5.83 -25.19
CA ALA A 72 5.97 5.12 -25.47
C ALA A 72 6.33 5.32 -26.94
N ARG A 73 7.48 5.94 -27.22
CA ARG A 73 8.03 6.00 -28.57
C ARG A 73 8.47 4.58 -28.93
N LYS A 74 7.80 3.96 -29.90
CA LYS A 74 8.33 2.77 -30.55
C LYS A 74 9.52 3.22 -31.40
N GLU A 75 10.74 2.96 -30.95
CA GLU A 75 11.89 2.88 -31.84
C GLU A 75 11.66 1.66 -32.73
N ASN A 76 11.17 1.91 -33.95
CA ASN A 76 11.29 0.95 -35.04
C ASN A 76 12.73 1.09 -35.56
N ASP A 77 13.54 0.06 -35.35
CA ASP A 77 14.75 -0.21 -36.13
C ASP A 77 14.35 -0.79 -37.50
#